data_AF-A0A9J5X0V0-F1
#
_entry.id   AF-A0A9J5X0V0-F1
#
_cell.length_a   1.000
_cell.length_b   1.000
_cell.length_c   1.000
_cell.angle_alpha   90.00
_cell.angle_beta   90.00
_cell.angle_gamma   90.00
#
_symmetry.space_group_name_H-M   'P 1'
#
loop_
_entity.id
_entity.type
_entity.pdbx_description
1 polymer ?
#
loop_
_entity_poly.entity_id
_entity_poly.type
_entity_poly.pdbx_seq_one_letter_code
_entity_poly.pdbx_strand_id
1 'polypeptide(L)'
;MPSFFHLASALVFILIVSHSCHAQQDYLDAHNTARASVGVEPLTWDDQVVAYAQQCSSQLATDCNLVHSHGQYGENLAAGSGDFMTAMKAVEMWVDEKQYYHHDSNTCDEGQVCGHYT
;
A
#
# COMPACT_ATOMS: atom_id res chain seq x y z
N MET A 1 30.97 -44.17 -30.66
CA MET A 1 30.19 -43.00 -31.11
C MET A 1 29.10 -42.73 -30.10
N PRO A 2 29.17 -41.65 -29.31
CA PRO A 2 28.00 -41.06 -28.68
C PRO A 2 27.74 -39.67 -29.28
N SER A 3 26.52 -39.48 -29.73
CA SER A 3 26.02 -38.34 -30.47
C SER A 3 24.94 -37.62 -29.67
N PHE A 4 25.18 -36.32 -29.42
CA PHE A 4 24.23 -35.22 -29.08
C PHE A 4 23.35 -35.43 -27.81
N PHE A 5 23.19 -34.48 -26.90
CA PHE A 5 22.56 -33.18 -27.10
C PHE A 5 23.14 -32.11 -26.15
N HIS A 6 23.66 -31.04 -26.72
CA HIS A 6 23.70 -29.74 -26.05
C HIS A 6 22.34 -29.08 -26.24
N LEU A 7 21.55 -28.97 -25.17
CA LEU A 7 20.45 -28.03 -25.11
C LEU A 7 20.94 -26.84 -24.29
N ALA A 8 21.25 -25.76 -25.01
CA ALA A 8 21.46 -24.44 -24.45
C ALA A 8 20.18 -24.04 -23.69
N SER A 9 20.26 -24.03 -22.36
CA SER A 9 19.22 -23.41 -21.54
C SER A 9 19.27 -21.92 -21.79
N ALA A 10 18.23 -21.39 -22.42
CA ALA A 10 18.06 -19.96 -22.64
C ALA A 10 18.17 -19.24 -21.28
N LEU A 11 19.06 -18.24 -21.20
CA LEU A 11 18.99 -17.23 -20.16
C LEU A 11 17.63 -16.53 -20.30
N VAL A 12 16.67 -16.95 -19.49
CA VAL A 12 15.49 -16.14 -19.17
C VAL A 12 16.04 -14.88 -18.52
N PHE A 13 15.87 -13.75 -19.18
CA PHE A 13 16.08 -12.44 -18.58
C PHE A 13 15.20 -12.36 -17.35
N ILE A 14 15.83 -12.45 -16.18
CA ILE A 14 15.24 -12.15 -14.89
C ILE A 14 14.90 -10.65 -14.91
N LEU A 15 13.67 -10.30 -15.30
CA LEU A 15 13.02 -9.02 -15.01
C LEU A 15 12.64 -8.98 -13.52
N ILE A 16 13.61 -9.20 -12.62
CA ILE A 16 13.43 -8.99 -11.18
C ILE A 16 14.10 -7.67 -10.82
N VAL A 17 13.60 -6.56 -11.36
CA VAL A 17 13.77 -5.23 -10.78
C VAL A 17 12.60 -4.37 -11.25
N SER A 18 11.75 -3.91 -10.32
CA SER A 18 11.14 -2.55 -10.25
C SER A 18 9.68 -2.47 -9.79
N HIS A 19 8.90 -3.55 -9.77
CA HIS A 19 7.49 -3.47 -9.33
C HIS A 19 7.34 -2.93 -7.90
N SER A 20 8.21 -3.36 -6.97
CA SER A 20 8.15 -2.92 -5.58
C SER A 20 8.57 -1.47 -5.38
N CYS A 21 9.56 -0.95 -6.12
CA CYS A 21 10.00 0.44 -6.02
C CYS A 21 8.95 1.41 -6.59
N HIS A 22 8.31 1.04 -7.70
CA HIS A 22 7.16 1.78 -8.22
C HIS A 22 6.00 1.80 -7.22
N ALA A 23 5.63 0.64 -6.65
CA ALA A 23 4.55 0.58 -5.66
C ALA A 23 4.82 1.43 -4.41
N GLN A 24 6.07 1.51 -3.94
CA GLN A 24 6.46 2.38 -2.82
C GLN A 24 6.24 3.86 -3.14
N GLN A 25 6.74 4.31 -4.29
CA GLN A 25 6.56 5.70 -4.70
C GLN A 25 5.08 6.03 -4.95
N ASP A 26 4.32 5.08 -5.51
CA ASP A 26 2.87 5.24 -5.74
C ASP A 26 2.10 5.47 -4.44
N TYR A 27 2.45 4.78 -3.34
CA TYR A 27 1.86 5.06 -2.03
C TYR A 27 2.14 6.49 -1.59
N LEU A 28 3.41 6.92 -1.66
CA LEU A 28 3.81 8.24 -1.20
C LEU A 28 3.16 9.36 -2.03
N ASP A 29 3.18 9.22 -3.36
CA ASP A 29 2.65 10.21 -4.29
C ASP A 29 1.13 10.34 -4.17
N ALA A 30 0.41 9.22 -4.01
CA ALA A 30 -1.04 9.24 -3.80
C ALA A 30 -1.41 9.94 -2.48
N HIS A 31 -0.70 9.65 -1.38
CA HIS A 31 -0.93 10.35 -0.11
C HIS A 31 -0.61 11.84 -0.22
N ASN A 32 0.53 12.20 -0.81
CA ASN A 32 0.96 13.59 -0.93
C ASN A 32 0.05 14.39 -1.85
N THR A 33 -0.53 13.76 -2.89
CA THR A 33 -1.58 14.36 -3.71
C THR A 33 -2.83 14.66 -2.88
N ALA A 34 -3.29 13.70 -2.06
CA ALA A 34 -4.45 13.89 -1.21
C ALA A 34 -4.23 14.98 -0.14
N ARG A 35 -3.06 14.99 0.52
CA ARG A 35 -2.69 15.97 1.55
C ARG A 35 -2.58 17.38 0.97
N ALA A 36 -1.95 17.53 -0.20
CA ALA A 36 -1.86 18.81 -0.89
C ALA A 36 -3.24 19.39 -1.25
N SER A 37 -4.21 18.53 -1.59
CA SER A 37 -5.58 18.97 -1.94
C SER A 37 -6.32 19.67 -0.79
N VAL A 38 -5.87 19.46 0.46
CA VAL A 38 -6.42 20.06 1.67
C VAL A 38 -5.39 20.90 2.44
N GLY A 39 -4.26 21.23 1.81
CA GLY A 39 -3.25 22.14 2.38
C GLY A 39 -2.45 21.55 3.54
N VAL A 40 -2.32 20.22 3.62
CA VAL A 40 -1.54 19.53 4.66
C VAL A 40 -0.14 19.20 4.11
N GLU A 41 0.90 19.43 4.92
CA GLU A 41 2.31 19.18 4.56
C GLU A 41 2.55 17.74 4.08
N PRO A 42 3.40 17.51 3.06
CA PRO A 42 3.63 16.19 2.51
C PRO A 42 4.32 15.25 3.50
N LEU A 43 4.07 13.95 3.34
CA LEU A 43 4.81 12.88 4.00
C LEU A 43 6.16 12.67 3.32
N THR A 44 7.10 12.13 4.09
CA THR A 44 8.36 11.58 3.60
C THR A 44 8.42 10.09 3.86
N TRP A 45 9.11 9.36 3.00
CA TRP A 45 9.32 7.93 3.15
C TRP A 45 10.26 7.63 4.34
N ASP A 46 9.92 6.62 5.14
CA ASP A 46 10.76 6.12 6.24
C ASP A 46 10.90 4.59 6.14
N ASP A 47 12.12 4.13 5.88
CA ASP A 47 12.42 2.71 5.69
C ASP A 47 12.13 1.87 6.94
N GLN A 48 12.14 2.44 8.15
CA GLN A 48 11.77 1.72 9.38
C GLN A 48 10.26 1.43 9.43
N VAL A 49 9.43 2.39 9.02
CA VAL A 49 7.96 2.21 8.96
C VAL A 49 7.61 1.18 7.89
N VAL A 50 8.33 1.17 6.77
CA VAL A 50 8.14 0.20 5.69
C VAL A 50 8.47 -1.21 6.14
N ALA A 51 9.61 -1.39 6.80
CA ALA A 51 10.00 -2.70 7.33
C ALA A 51 8.95 -3.23 8.32
N TYR A 52 8.41 -2.35 9.17
CA TYR A 52 7.32 -2.67 10.08
C TYR A 52 6.05 -3.10 9.33
N ALA A 53 5.59 -2.30 8.36
CA ALA A 53 4.39 -2.58 7.57
C ALA A 53 4.51 -3.89 6.75
N GLN A 54 5.70 -4.19 6.22
CA GLN A 54 5.97 -5.44 5.51
C GLN A 54 5.87 -6.66 6.45
N GLN A 55 6.36 -6.54 7.68
CA GLN A 55 6.25 -7.59 8.68
C GLN A 55 4.79 -7.86 9.08
N CYS A 56 4.00 -6.80 9.27
CA CYS A 56 2.58 -6.91 9.59
C CYS A 56 1.78 -7.51 8.43
N SER A 57 1.92 -6.97 7.22
CA SER A 57 1.19 -7.46 6.04
C SER A 57 1.51 -8.92 5.70
N SER A 58 2.76 -9.37 5.92
CA SER A 58 3.14 -10.78 5.72
C SER A 58 2.40 -11.73 6.67
N GLN A 59 2.09 -11.30 7.89
CA GLN A 59 1.28 -12.08 8.84
C GLN A 59 -0.19 -12.11 8.38
N LEU A 60 -0.74 -10.95 7.99
CA LEU A 60 -2.14 -10.84 7.55
C LEU A 60 -2.42 -11.62 6.26
N ALA A 61 -1.43 -11.74 5.35
CA ALA A 61 -1.56 -12.51 4.12
C ALA A 61 -1.81 -14.01 4.36
N THR A 62 -1.47 -14.52 5.55
CA THR A 62 -1.70 -15.93 5.92
C THR A 62 -3.13 -16.15 6.42
N ASP A 63 -3.68 -15.20 7.17
CA ASP A 63 -4.96 -15.35 7.88
C ASP A 63 -6.13 -14.61 7.21
N CYS A 64 -5.86 -13.77 6.20
CA CYS A 64 -6.82 -12.94 5.46
C CYS A 64 -7.75 -12.07 6.33
N ASN A 65 -7.37 -11.81 7.58
CA ASN A 65 -8.12 -10.97 8.50
C ASN A 65 -7.43 -9.61 8.60
N LEU A 66 -8.16 -8.51 8.34
CA LEU A 66 -7.64 -7.16 8.55
C LEU A 66 -7.69 -6.81 10.04
N VAL A 67 -6.67 -7.27 10.78
CA VAL A 67 -6.51 -6.97 12.20
C VAL A 67 -5.36 -5.99 12.37
N HIS A 68 -5.62 -4.90 13.09
CA HIS A 68 -4.61 -3.91 13.36
C HIS A 68 -3.45 -4.47 14.19
N SER A 69 -2.23 -4.03 13.91
CA SER A 69 -1.04 -4.46 14.68
C SER A 69 -1.02 -3.95 16.12
N HIS A 70 -1.77 -2.88 16.40
CA HIS A 70 -1.73 -2.14 17.68
C HIS A 70 -0.30 -1.72 18.08
N GLY A 71 0.54 -1.45 17.07
CA GLY A 71 1.93 -1.05 17.24
C GLY A 71 2.12 0.42 17.62
N GLN A 72 3.36 0.86 17.46
CA GLN A 72 3.78 2.24 17.75
C GLN A 72 3.42 3.26 16.66
N TYR A 73 3.02 2.80 15.47
CA TYR A 73 2.67 3.64 14.32
C TYR A 73 1.16 3.67 14.12
N GLY A 74 0.65 4.76 13.52
CA GLY A 74 -0.68 4.75 12.91
C GLY A 74 -0.73 3.76 11.75
N GLU A 75 -1.90 3.21 11.47
CA GLU A 75 -2.03 2.10 10.52
C GLU A 75 -3.35 2.15 9.74
N ASN A 76 -3.24 2.06 8.42
CA ASN A 76 -4.35 1.77 7.53
C ASN A 76 -4.13 0.41 6.88
N LEU A 77 -5.21 -0.37 6.77
CA LEU A 77 -5.19 -1.70 6.17
C LEU A 77 -6.11 -1.73 4.95
N ALA A 78 -5.69 -2.46 3.92
CA ALA A 78 -6.51 -2.71 2.74
C ALA A 78 -6.32 -4.16 2.29
N ALA A 79 -7.42 -4.79 1.89
CA ALA A 79 -7.41 -6.12 1.28
C ALA A 79 -8.24 -6.10 0.00
N GLY A 80 -7.75 -6.81 -1.01
CA GLY A 80 -8.42 -7.00 -2.29
C GLY A 80 -7.80 -8.18 -3.02
N SER A 81 -8.44 -8.60 -4.11
CA SER A 81 -8.04 -9.79 -4.86
C SER A 81 -7.31 -9.42 -6.16
N GLY A 82 -6.20 -10.10 -6.43
CA GLY A 82 -5.45 -10.02 -7.69
C GLY A 82 -4.84 -8.65 -7.97
N ASP A 83 -4.55 -8.39 -9.24
CA ASP A 83 -3.88 -7.16 -9.72
C ASP A 83 -4.71 -5.88 -9.52
N PHE A 84 -5.93 -5.99 -8.98
CA PHE A 84 -6.82 -4.86 -8.72
C PHE A 84 -6.46 -4.08 -7.45
N MET A 85 -5.76 -4.71 -6.48
CA MET A 85 -5.34 -4.03 -5.25
C MET A 85 -3.92 -3.45 -5.40
N THR A 86 -3.84 -2.31 -6.08
CA THR A 86 -2.60 -1.54 -6.22
C THR A 86 -2.40 -0.57 -5.06
N ALA A 87 -1.18 -0.06 -4.90
CA ALA A 87 -0.87 1.00 -3.92
C ALA A 87 -1.82 2.20 -4.07
N MET A 88 -2.00 2.70 -5.30
CA MET A 88 -2.91 3.80 -5.59
C MET A 88 -4.35 3.47 -5.20
N LYS A 89 -4.84 2.26 -5.49
CA LYS A 89 -6.21 1.86 -5.16
C LYS A 89 -6.45 1.78 -3.65
N ALA A 90 -5.48 1.27 -2.89
CA ALA A 90 -5.54 1.25 -1.44
C ALA A 90 -5.66 2.67 -0.87
N VAL A 91 -4.82 3.60 -1.34
CA VAL A 91 -4.86 5.01 -0.90
C VAL A 91 -6.16 5.68 -1.34
N GLU A 92 -6.64 5.45 -2.56
CA GLU A 92 -7.92 5.97 -3.04
C GLU A 92 -9.08 5.53 -2.14
N MET A 93 -9.14 4.25 -1.76
CA MET A 93 -10.16 3.75 -0.84
C MET A 93 -10.15 4.46 0.52
N TRP A 94 -8.97 4.70 1.09
CA TRP A 94 -8.84 5.44 2.35
C TRP A 94 -9.22 6.92 2.18
N VAL A 95 -8.81 7.54 1.06
CA VAL A 95 -9.11 8.94 0.75
C VAL A 95 -10.59 9.17 0.45
N ASP A 96 -11.30 8.19 -0.09
CA ASP A 96 -12.73 8.32 -0.41
C ASP A 96 -13.60 8.54 0.83
N GLU A 97 -13.14 8.17 2.02
CA GLU A 97 -13.82 8.50 3.28
C GLU A 97 -13.90 10.02 3.54
N LYS A 98 -13.10 10.84 2.85
CA LYS A 98 -13.15 12.31 2.94
C LYS A 98 -14.55 12.89 2.72
N GLN A 99 -15.40 12.20 1.96
CA GLN A 99 -16.76 12.66 1.67
C GLN A 99 -17.65 12.72 2.92
N TYR A 100 -17.26 12.01 3.97
CA TYR A 100 -17.95 11.94 5.27
C TYR A 100 -17.26 12.77 6.35
N TYR A 101 -16.09 13.36 6.06
CA TYR A 101 -15.27 14.06 7.04
C TYR A 101 -15.40 15.58 6.90
N HIS A 102 -15.69 16.25 8.02
CA HIS A 102 -15.89 17.69 8.12
C HIS A 102 -14.70 18.37 8.77
N HIS A 103 -13.76 18.88 7.96
CA HIS A 103 -12.51 19.53 8.39
C HIS A 103 -12.73 20.65 9.42
N ASP A 104 -13.71 21.52 9.21
CA ASP A 104 -13.94 22.69 10.08
C ASP A 104 -14.30 22.31 11.53
N SER A 105 -14.89 21.13 11.71
CA SER A 105 -15.34 20.63 13.01
C SER A 105 -14.50 19.47 13.53
N ASN A 106 -13.61 18.91 12.71
CA ASN A 106 -12.89 17.68 12.98
C ASN A 106 -13.84 16.53 13.38
N THR A 107 -14.92 16.35 12.61
CA THR A 107 -15.92 15.30 12.85
C THR A 107 -16.17 14.44 11.63
N CYS A 108 -16.67 13.24 11.86
CA CYS A 108 -17.15 12.31 10.84
C CYS A 108 -18.67 12.24 10.90
N ASP A 109 -19.33 12.10 9.75
CA ASP A 109 -20.76 11.84 9.67
C ASP A 109 -21.18 10.66 10.55
N GLU A 110 -22.35 10.78 11.18
CA GLU A 110 -22.89 9.73 12.04
C GLU A 110 -23.07 8.42 11.25
N GLY A 111 -22.49 7.34 11.78
CA GLY A 111 -22.56 6.01 11.17
C GLY A 111 -21.61 5.79 9.98
N GLN A 112 -20.78 6.77 9.64
CA GLN A 112 -19.74 6.64 8.61
C GLN A 112 -18.37 6.33 9.21
N VAL A 113 -17.43 5.95 8.35
CA VAL A 113 -16.03 5.73 8.71
C VAL A 113 -15.19 6.81 8.05
N CYS A 114 -14.36 7.47 8.85
CA CYS A 114 -13.37 8.45 8.40
C CYS A 114 -11.95 8.14 8.90
N GLY A 115 -11.79 7.03 9.63
CA GLY A 115 -10.55 6.71 10.35
C GLY A 115 -9.38 6.39 9.44
N HIS A 116 -9.62 6.00 8.19
CA HIS A 116 -8.52 5.81 7.23
C HIS A 116 -8.12 7.13 6.55
N TYR A 117 -9.06 8.07 6.41
CA TYR A 117 -8.77 9.39 5.84
C TYR A 117 -8.01 10.32 6.79
N THR A 118 -8.31 10.25 8.09
CA THR A 118 -7.74 11.10 9.14
C THR A 118 -6.46 10.56 9.73
#